data_AF-A0A819KUM7-F1
#
_entry.id   AF-A0A819KUM7-F1
#
_cell.length_a   1.000
_cell.length_b   1.000
_cell.length_c   1.000
_cell.angle_alpha   90.00
_cell.angle_beta   90.00
_cell.angle_gamma   90.00
#
_symmetry.space_group_name_H-M   'P 1'
#
loop_
_entity.id
_entity.type
_entity.pdbx_description
1 polymer ?
#
loop_
_entity_poly.entity_id
_entity_poly.type
_entity_poly.pdbx_seq_one_letter_code
_entity_poly.pdbx_strand_id
1 'polypeptide(L)'
;SIFSWLSWIQWISAFRYASNVLTINEFQGLTFCLPNQTDFCPMTGDEILDKRALAHANAWDLWKNFLALTLMAMLFFIFSYIQLIRIKKTK
;
A
#
# COMPACT_ATOMS: atom_id res chain seq x y z
N SER A 1 16.92 4.41 -11.48
CA SER A 1 15.71 4.47 -12.32
C SER A 1 15.39 3.06 -12.79
N ILE A 2 14.15 2.59 -12.63
CA ILE A 2 13.70 1.32 -13.20
C ILE A 2 13.52 1.52 -14.71
N PHE A 3 13.87 0.53 -15.53
CA PHE A 3 13.62 0.62 -16.97
C PHE A 3 12.15 0.90 -17.24
N SER A 4 11.84 1.87 -18.10
CA SER A 4 10.45 2.33 -18.35
C SER A 4 9.51 1.20 -18.75
N TRP A 5 10.02 0.19 -19.46
CA TRP A 5 9.25 -0.99 -19.87
C TRP A 5 8.93 -1.97 -18.73
N LEU A 6 9.67 -1.93 -17.60
CA LEU A 6 9.41 -2.71 -16.38
C LEU A 6 8.54 -1.97 -15.37
N SER A 7 8.30 -0.67 -15.61
CA SER A 7 7.55 0.20 -14.70
C SER A 7 6.14 -0.32 -14.42
N TRP A 8 5.51 -1.07 -15.34
CA TRP A 8 4.16 -1.59 -15.13
C TRP A 8 4.07 -2.65 -14.02
N ILE A 9 5.16 -3.39 -13.73
CA ILE A 9 5.17 -4.44 -12.68
C ILE A 9 4.85 -3.86 -11.30
N GLN A 10 5.16 -2.58 -11.07
CA GLN A 10 4.86 -1.91 -9.81
C GLN A 10 3.36 -1.93 -9.48
N TRP A 11 2.48 -2.01 -10.49
CA TRP A 11 1.03 -2.04 -10.32
C TRP A 11 0.48 -3.43 -9.97
N ILE A 12 1.27 -4.49 -10.14
CA ILE A 12 0.93 -5.87 -9.76
C ILE A 12 1.39 -6.18 -8.32
N SER A 13 2.35 -5.41 -7.81
CA SER A 13 2.93 -5.65 -6.49
C SER A 13 1.95 -5.36 -5.35
N ALA A 14 1.40 -6.40 -4.72
CA ALA A 14 0.61 -6.28 -3.50
C ALA A 14 1.39 -5.53 -2.39
N PHE A 15 2.71 -5.73 -2.31
CA PHE A 15 3.55 -5.05 -1.32
C PHE A 15 3.50 -3.52 -1.45
N ARG A 16 3.41 -2.98 -2.68
CA ARG A 16 3.28 -1.53 -2.92
C ARG A 16 2.00 -0.99 -2.26
N TYR A 17 0.85 -1.61 -2.56
CA TYR A 17 -0.43 -1.14 -2.02
C TYR A 17 -0.49 -1.32 -0.50
N ALA A 18 0.06 -2.42 0.04
CA ALA A 18 0.15 -2.64 1.47
C ALA A 18 1.03 -1.59 2.17
N SER A 19 2.21 -1.29 1.61
CA SER A 19 3.09 -0.23 2.14
C SER A 19 2.41 1.13 2.10
N ASN A 20 1.66 1.44 1.05
CA ASN A 20 0.90 2.70 0.96
C ASN A 20 -0.18 2.80 2.05
N VAL A 21 -0.99 1.74 2.24
CA VAL A 21 -2.03 1.71 3.29
C VAL A 21 -1.41 1.93 4.66
N LEU A 22 -0.34 1.19 4.98
CA LEU A 22 0.35 1.31 6.27
C LEU A 22 0.95 2.71 6.47
N THR A 23 1.58 3.27 5.42
CA THR A 23 2.20 4.60 5.52
C THR A 23 1.14 5.67 5.77
N ILE A 24 0.01 5.64 5.04
CA ILE A 24 -1.08 6.60 5.26
C ILE A 24 -1.66 6.42 6.67
N ASN A 25 -1.96 5.20 7.08
CA ASN A 25 -2.55 4.93 8.40
C ASN A 25 -1.65 5.35 9.56
N GLU A 26 -0.33 5.19 9.40
CA GLU A 26 0.63 5.48 10.46
C GLU A 26 0.95 6.98 10.54
N PHE A 27 1.17 7.64 9.39
CA PHE A 27 1.75 8.99 9.38
C PHE A 27 0.72 10.12 9.30
N GLN A 28 -0.51 9.85 8.86
CA GLN A 28 -1.51 10.90 8.65
C GLN A 28 -1.81 11.67 9.94
N GLY A 29 -1.61 13.00 9.92
CA GLY A 29 -1.89 13.87 11.06
C GLY A 29 -0.89 13.76 12.23
N LEU A 30 0.24 13.07 12.07
CA LEU A 30 1.29 13.02 13.08
C LEU A 30 2.28 14.18 12.92
N THR A 31 2.86 14.61 14.05
CA THR A 31 3.97 15.58 14.09
C THR A 31 5.13 14.98 14.88
N PHE A 32 6.35 15.05 14.34
CA PHE A 32 7.56 14.52 14.95
C PHE A 32 8.41 15.66 15.48
N CYS A 33 8.72 15.60 16.78
CA CYS A 33 9.50 16.61 17.49
C CYS A 33 10.83 16.02 17.96
N LEU A 34 11.85 16.86 18.13
CA LEU A 34 13.14 16.40 18.66
C LEU A 34 12.99 16.04 20.14
N PRO A 35 13.68 15.00 20.63
CA PRO A 35 13.51 14.52 22.01
C PRO A 35 13.86 15.55 23.08
N ASN A 36 14.67 16.57 22.75
CA ASN A 36 15.05 17.65 23.67
C ASN A 36 14.37 19.01 23.36
N GLN A 37 13.46 19.07 22.38
CA GLN A 37 12.74 20.29 21.99
C GLN A 37 11.30 19.93 21.59
N THR A 38 10.39 19.91 22.56
CA THR A 38 8.96 19.65 22.33
C THR A 38 8.25 20.78 21.61
N ASP A 39 8.80 22.00 21.66
CA ASP A 39 8.20 23.19 21.04
C ASP A 39 8.56 23.34 19.57
N PHE A 40 9.54 22.57 19.09
CA PHE A 40 10.00 22.60 17.70
C PHE A 40 9.85 21.22 17.05
N CYS A 41 8.84 21.11 16.18
CA CYS A 41 8.51 19.88 15.46
C CYS A 41 8.74 20.10 13.95
N PRO A 42 9.98 19.93 13.47
CA PRO A 42 10.35 20.28 12.09
C PRO A 42 9.82 19.30 11.04
N MET A 43 9.24 18.18 11.45
CA MET A 43 8.83 17.12 10.53
C MET A 43 7.39 16.70 10.83
N THR A 44 6.54 16.79 9.82
CA THR A 44 5.15 16.30 9.89
C THR A 44 5.01 15.00 9.12
N GLY A 45 4.05 14.17 9.52
CA GLY A 45 3.72 12.96 8.78
C GLY A 45 3.16 13.25 7.39
N ASP A 46 2.45 14.37 7.24
CA ASP A 46 1.94 14.84 5.94
C ASP A 46 3.09 15.17 4.97
N GLU A 47 4.18 15.81 5.43
CA GLU A 47 5.39 16.00 4.62
C GLU A 47 6.05 14.68 4.22
N ILE A 48 6.00 13.65 5.07
CA ILE A 48 6.51 12.31 4.74
C ILE A 48 5.64 11.66 3.66
N LEU A 49 4.32 11.84 3.73
CA LEU A 49 3.37 11.34 2.74
C LEU A 49 3.55 12.04 1.38
N ASP A 50 3.74 13.37 1.38
CA ASP A 50 4.02 14.16 0.19
C ASP A 50 5.35 13.76 -0.48
N LYS A 51 6.40 13.51 0.31
CA LYS A 51 7.68 13.01 -0.20
C LYS A 51 7.55 11.66 -0.91
N ARG A 52 6.59 10.82 -0.51
CA ARG A 52 6.27 9.55 -1.18
C ARG A 52 5.23 9.69 -2.30
N ALA A 53 4.80 10.92 -2.62
CA ALA A 53 3.74 11.22 -3.58
C ALA A 53 2.43 10.45 -3.28
N LEU A 54 2.10 10.30 -2.00
CA LEU A 54 0.88 9.66 -1.54
C LEU A 54 -0.17 10.73 -1.26
N ALA A 55 -1.26 10.71 -2.04
CA ALA A 55 -2.45 11.47 -1.69
C ALA A 55 -2.98 10.98 -0.33
N HIS A 56 -3.26 11.92 0.57
CA HIS A 56 -3.71 11.65 1.94
C HIS A 56 -4.76 12.66 2.41
N ALA A 57 -5.31 13.46 1.49
CA ALA A 57 -6.28 14.51 1.82
C ALA A 57 -7.64 13.92 2.24
N ASN A 58 -7.97 12.73 1.73
CA ASN A 58 -9.27 12.09 1.99
C ASN A 58 -9.07 10.65 2.46
N ALA A 59 -10.00 10.16 3.29
CA ALA A 59 -10.03 8.74 3.70
C ALA A 59 -10.09 7.77 2.49
N TRP A 60 -10.65 8.23 1.36
CA TRP A 60 -10.68 7.47 0.11
C TRP A 60 -9.29 7.09 -0.41
N ASP A 61 -8.26 7.89 -0.11
CA ASP A 61 -6.90 7.60 -0.55
C ASP A 61 -6.28 6.37 0.12
N LEU A 62 -6.73 6.05 1.32
CA LEU A 62 -6.43 4.78 1.98
C LEU A 62 -7.25 3.65 1.33
N TRP A 63 -8.57 3.84 1.23
CA TRP A 63 -9.49 2.82 0.75
C TRP A 63 -9.22 2.35 -0.68
N LYS A 64 -8.75 3.23 -1.58
CA LYS A 64 -8.37 2.83 -2.95
C LYS A 64 -7.24 1.79 -2.97
N ASN A 65 -6.23 1.93 -2.11
CA ASN A 65 -5.11 0.98 -2.02
C ASN A 65 -5.56 -0.32 -1.34
N PHE A 66 -6.41 -0.22 -0.32
CA PHE A 66 -6.98 -1.39 0.36
C PHE A 66 -7.87 -2.21 -0.57
N LEU A 67 -8.76 -1.56 -1.33
CA LEU A 67 -9.63 -2.21 -2.31
C LEU A 67 -8.80 -2.94 -3.39
N ALA A 68 -7.70 -2.34 -3.86
CA ALA A 68 -6.79 -2.98 -4.80
C ALA A 68 -6.20 -4.28 -4.25
N LEU A 69 -5.76 -4.29 -2.98
CA LEU A 69 -5.29 -5.51 -2.31
C LEU A 69 -6.36 -6.58 -2.22
N THR A 70 -7.58 -6.19 -1.83
CA THR A 70 -8.71 -7.13 -1.72
C THR A 70 -9.03 -7.75 -3.08
N LEU A 71 -9.03 -6.95 -4.16
CA LEU A 71 -9.22 -7.45 -5.52
C LEU A 71 -8.12 -8.43 -5.94
N MET A 72 -6.85 -8.11 -5.67
CA MET A 72 -5.74 -9.02 -5.94
C MET A 72 -5.86 -10.35 -5.18
N ALA A 73 -6.24 -10.30 -3.90
CA ALA A 73 -6.46 -11.50 -3.09
C ALA A 73 -7.61 -12.36 -3.65
N MET A 74 -8.74 -11.74 -4.01
CA MET A 74 -9.87 -12.44 -4.63
C MET A 74 -9.47 -13.11 -5.94
N LEU A 75 -8.68 -12.44 -6.79
CA LEU A 75 -8.17 -13.02 -8.03
C LEU A 75 -7.31 -14.27 -7.77
N PHE A 76 -6.40 -14.22 -6.81
CA PHE A 76 -5.59 -15.38 -6.44
C PHE A 76 -6.42 -16.51 -5.84
N PHE A 77 -7.46 -16.20 -5.07
CA PHE A 77 -8.40 -17.22 -4.58
C PHE A 77 -9.21 -17.85 -5.71
N ILE A 78 -9.66 -17.07 -6.69
CA ILE A 78 -10.34 -17.61 -7.88
C ILE A 78 -9.40 -18.54 -8.65
N PHE A 79 -8.14 -18.15 -8.89
CA PHE A 79 -7.18 -19.02 -9.55
C PHE A 79 -6.89 -20.29 -8.74
N SER A 80 -6.69 -20.16 -7.43
CA SER A 80 -6.51 -21.32 -6.55
C SER A 80 -7.71 -22.26 -6.60
N TYR A 81 -8.93 -21.72 -6.55
CA TYR A 81 -10.17 -22.49 -6.63
C TYR A 81 -10.29 -23.25 -7.96
N ILE A 82 -10.00 -22.59 -9.09
CA ILE A 82 -9.99 -23.24 -10.41
C ILE A 82 -8.97 -24.38 -10.44
N GLN A 83 -7.76 -24.16 -9.90
CA GLN A 83 -6.73 -25.19 -9.87
C GLN A 83 -7.15 -26.38 -9.00
N LEU A 84 -7.78 -26.14 -7.85
CA LEU A 84 -8.32 -27.19 -6.99
C LEU A 84 -9.40 -28.04 -7.69
N ILE A 85 -10.27 -27.42 -8.50
CA ILE A 85 -11.26 -28.15 -9.30
C ILE A 85 -10.59 -29.03 -10.37
N ARG A 86 -9.48 -28.57 -10.95
CA ARG A 86 -8.78 -29.29 -12.04
C ARG A 86 -7.95 -30.47 -11.56
N ILE A 87 -7.54 -30.50 -10.30
CA ILE A 87 -6.74 -31.61 -9.74
C ILE A 87 -7.59 -32.88 -9.72
N LYS A 88 -7.10 -33.92 -10.40
CA LYS A 88 -7.73 -35.25 -10.34
C LYS A 88 -7.50 -35.83 -8.94
N LYS A 89 -8.59 -36.21 -8.28
CA LYS A 89 -8.51 -36.97 -7.02
C LYS A 89 -7.93 -38.34 -7.34
N THR A 90 -6.71 -38.62 -6.89
CA THR A 90 -6.17 -39.98 -6.89
C THR A 90 -6.97 -40.82 -5.91
N LYS A 91 -7.39 -42.02 -6.33
CA LYS A 91 -8.05 -43.00 -5.47
C LYS A 91 -7.07 -43.55 -4.44
#